data_AF-A0A351UM74-F1
#
_entry.id   AF-A0A351UM74-F1
#
_cell.length_a   1.000
_cell.length_b   1.000
_cell.length_c   1.000
_cell.angle_alpha   90.00
_cell.angle_beta   90.00
_cell.angle_gamma   90.00
#
_symmetry.space_group_name_H-M   'P 1'
#
loop_
_entity.id
_entity.type
_entity.pdbx_description
1 polymer ?
#
loop_
_entity_poly.entity_id
_entity_poly.type
_entity_poly.pdbx_seq_one_letter_code
_entity_poly.pdbx_strand_id
1 'polypeptide(L)'
;MAAAAFCALPAGAQDLAGPATAYSEVPQEVLVKSEAEEIRTKKPPLKVKTDNFESIKNSFESDKNLFLFESGNFISFFRNYPEKLSNGRVIKPWRTSFNDRTVIAFYPLKKFEEVFGRNYAEKVTKDFQWTLSITDEEGRNFHRYSGAGLPPETINWSGENDQHEWVHAGHSYAPLYVFTEAQGVRKTVIGELVRFTAIVYQKGNSLVISMDSALLFGSNKSAKTVEKPGGEALLAAAADLIKRRYYNIPLKVNVYAQTKDLSDQQASQVRDSLKASLMCGENLLSYEGFDDTFAQQRTDIVLLNK
;
A
#
# COMPACT_ATOMS: atom_id res chain seq x y z
N MET A 1 77.21 -19.92 4.19
CA MET A 1 78.41 -19.19 4.65
C MET A 1 78.28 -17.77 4.13
N ALA A 2 77.91 -16.82 4.99
CA ALA A 2 78.83 -15.90 5.72
C ALA A 2 78.98 -14.60 4.91
N ALA A 3 78.98 -13.37 5.43
CA ALA A 3 78.90 -12.76 6.77
C ALA A 3 78.57 -11.25 6.51
N ALA A 4 77.65 -10.60 7.23
CA ALA A 4 77.81 -9.81 8.48
C ALA A 4 78.67 -8.54 8.39
N ALA A 5 78.12 -7.41 8.87
CA ALA A 5 78.75 -6.27 9.62
C ALA A 5 77.98 -4.95 9.38
N PHE A 6 77.77 -3.98 10.30
CA PHE A 6 77.92 -3.82 11.77
C PHE A 6 77.33 -2.43 12.16
N CYS A 7 76.74 -2.31 13.38
CA CYS A 7 76.60 -1.13 14.29
C CYS A 7 76.02 0.25 13.84
N ALA A 8 75.61 1.19 14.71
CA ALA A 8 74.97 1.27 16.05
C ALA A 8 74.81 2.81 16.39
N LEU A 9 73.83 3.13 17.26
CA LEU A 9 73.25 4.42 17.75
C LEU A 9 74.23 5.48 18.34
N PRO A 10 73.80 6.77 18.57
CA PRO A 10 73.07 7.29 19.76
C PRO A 10 72.09 8.47 19.42
N ALA A 11 71.50 9.31 20.30
CA ALA A 11 70.82 9.31 21.62
C ALA A 11 70.55 10.80 22.02
N GLY A 12 69.56 11.08 22.88
CA GLY A 12 69.43 12.30 23.73
C GLY A 12 68.74 13.53 23.10
N ALA A 13 67.62 14.10 23.58
CA ALA A 13 67.16 14.56 24.91
C ALA A 13 67.45 16.05 25.20
N GLN A 14 66.39 16.78 25.63
CA GLN A 14 66.39 17.87 26.64
C GLN A 14 67.09 19.20 26.25
N ASP A 15 66.74 20.41 26.71
CA ASP A 15 65.72 20.99 27.59
C ASP A 15 65.95 22.54 27.60
N LEU A 16 65.02 23.29 28.20
CA LEU A 16 65.22 24.56 28.94
C LEU A 16 65.70 25.85 28.23
N ALA A 17 64.97 26.95 28.49
CA ALA A 17 65.58 28.13 29.16
C ALA A 17 64.50 29.11 29.65
N GLY A 18 64.56 29.41 30.95
CA GLY A 18 63.88 30.52 31.61
C GLY A 18 64.69 31.84 31.57
N PRO A 19 64.48 32.76 32.53
CA PRO A 19 64.29 34.19 32.29
C PRO A 19 65.53 35.07 32.56
N ALA A 20 65.51 36.33 32.13
CA ALA A 20 66.34 37.40 32.72
C ALA A 20 65.75 38.80 32.49
N THR A 21 65.73 39.57 33.57
CA THR A 21 65.22 40.93 33.77
C THR A 21 66.32 42.01 33.68
N ALA A 22 65.87 43.26 33.48
CA ALA A 22 66.47 44.55 33.90
C ALA A 22 67.61 45.12 33.02
N TYR A 23 67.73 46.42 32.73
CA TYR A 23 67.62 47.61 33.59
C TYR A 23 67.32 48.92 32.82
N SER A 24 66.78 49.90 33.58
CA SER A 24 66.91 51.39 33.54
C SER A 24 66.66 52.15 32.23
N GLU A 25 65.94 53.27 32.19
CA GLU A 25 66.13 54.51 32.95
C GLU A 25 64.83 55.33 33.05
N VAL A 26 64.70 56.15 34.09
CA VAL A 26 63.62 57.15 34.34
C VAL A 26 64.34 58.50 34.55
N PRO A 27 63.87 59.65 34.01
CA PRO A 27 62.83 60.49 34.64
C PRO A 27 61.82 61.11 33.64
N GLN A 28 60.51 61.08 33.90
CA GLN A 28 59.66 61.99 34.72
C GLN A 28 59.33 63.36 34.08
N GLU A 29 58.05 63.56 33.72
CA GLU A 29 57.22 64.78 33.90
C GLU A 29 55.86 64.58 33.18
N VAL A 30 54.71 65.15 33.52
CA VAL A 30 54.09 65.66 34.75
C VAL A 30 52.59 65.83 34.39
N LEU A 31 51.70 65.43 35.30
CA LEU A 31 50.28 65.79 35.49
C LEU A 31 49.32 65.95 34.29
N VAL A 32 48.23 65.18 34.26
CA VAL A 32 46.83 65.68 34.36
C VAL A 32 45.92 64.61 34.99
N LYS A 33 45.12 65.05 35.97
CA LYS A 33 44.10 64.32 36.72
C LYS A 33 42.93 63.88 35.84
N SER A 34 42.39 62.69 36.09
CA SER A 34 40.95 62.44 35.90
C SER A 34 40.39 61.63 37.07
N GLU A 35 39.15 61.98 37.40
CA GLU A 35 38.41 61.66 38.60
C GLU A 35 38.01 60.20 38.75
N ALA A 36 37.74 59.88 40.01
CA ALA A 36 37.14 58.68 40.57
C ALA A 36 36.06 58.00 39.72
N GLU A 37 36.05 56.66 39.77
CA GLU A 37 34.80 55.91 39.85
C GLU A 37 35.03 54.52 40.51
N GLU A 38 34.12 54.17 41.42
CA GLU A 38 34.18 53.06 42.36
C GLU A 38 34.25 51.68 41.67
N ILE A 39 35.24 50.85 42.07
CA ILE A 39 35.33 49.45 41.63
C ILE A 39 34.23 48.64 42.33
N ARG A 40 33.10 48.45 41.64
CA ARG A 40 32.04 47.51 42.04
C ARG A 40 32.54 46.07 41.96
N THR A 41 32.81 45.45 43.11
CA THR A 41 33.15 44.03 43.25
C THR A 41 31.92 43.13 43.01
N LYS A 42 31.56 42.88 41.75
CA LYS A 42 30.62 41.80 41.42
C LYS A 42 31.34 40.45 41.49
N LYS A 43 31.08 39.67 42.54
CA LYS A 43 31.52 38.25 42.62
C LYS A 43 31.00 37.48 41.40
N PRO A 44 31.84 36.64 40.75
CA PRO A 44 31.43 35.91 39.57
C PRO A 44 30.38 34.83 39.93
N PRO A 45 29.37 34.60 39.07
CA PRO A 45 28.31 33.63 39.34
C PRO A 45 28.84 32.20 39.22
N LEU A 46 28.85 31.47 40.34
CA LEU A 46 29.13 30.04 40.38
C LEU A 46 27.94 29.26 39.80
N LYS A 47 28.14 28.65 38.63
CA LYS A 47 27.20 27.69 38.05
C LYS A 47 27.48 26.30 38.60
N VAL A 48 26.86 25.95 39.72
CA VAL A 48 26.88 24.57 40.24
C VAL A 48 25.88 23.77 39.41
N LYS A 49 26.38 22.84 38.59
CA LYS A 49 25.53 21.85 37.92
C LYS A 49 25.29 20.70 38.90
N THR A 50 24.12 20.69 39.55
CA THR A 50 23.71 19.57 40.39
C THR A 50 22.98 18.55 39.51
N ASP A 51 23.50 17.32 39.42
CA ASP A 51 22.79 16.22 38.77
C ASP A 51 21.81 15.62 39.79
N ASN A 52 20.51 15.91 39.64
CA ASN A 52 19.46 15.53 40.59
C ASN A 52 19.33 14.01 40.84
N PHE A 53 20.02 13.19 40.05
CA PHE A 53 19.97 11.72 40.11
C PHE A 53 21.28 11.08 40.55
N GLU A 54 22.30 11.86 40.91
CA GLU A 54 23.60 11.32 41.37
C GLU A 54 23.46 10.41 42.60
N SER A 55 22.55 10.77 43.52
CA SER A 55 22.27 9.99 44.73
C SER A 55 21.56 8.66 44.46
N ILE A 56 20.79 8.57 43.37
CA ILE A 56 19.98 7.38 43.06
C ILE A 56 20.74 6.43 42.13
N LYS A 57 21.68 6.93 41.32
CA LYS A 57 22.51 6.11 40.40
C LYS A 57 23.20 4.94 41.09
N ASN A 58 23.79 5.16 42.27
CA ASN A 58 24.46 4.10 43.03
C ASN A 58 23.52 2.99 43.50
N SER A 59 22.25 3.33 43.77
CA SER A 59 21.23 2.35 44.18
C SER A 59 20.74 1.49 43.01
N PHE A 60 20.90 1.98 41.78
CA PHE A 60 20.52 1.23 40.58
C PHE A 60 21.65 0.34 40.04
N GLU A 61 22.90 0.49 40.48
CA GLU A 61 24.01 -0.33 39.94
C GLU A 61 23.86 -1.83 40.25
N SER A 62 23.28 -2.21 41.40
CA SER A 62 23.03 -3.63 41.74
C SER A 62 21.98 -4.27 40.84
N ASP A 63 20.95 -3.50 40.48
CA ASP A 63 19.79 -3.97 39.72
C ASP A 63 19.94 -3.66 38.23
N LYS A 64 20.98 -2.91 37.85
CA LYS A 64 21.32 -2.59 36.45
C LYS A 64 21.46 -3.84 35.60
N ASN A 65 22.05 -4.89 36.16
CA ASN A 65 22.15 -6.18 35.48
C ASN A 65 20.78 -6.84 35.30
N LEU A 66 19.83 -6.67 36.22
CA LEU A 66 18.45 -7.17 36.11
C LEU A 66 17.64 -6.37 35.08
N PHE A 67 17.80 -5.05 35.03
CA PHE A 67 17.13 -4.18 34.06
C PHE A 67 17.71 -4.30 32.65
N LEU A 68 19.02 -4.58 32.53
CA LEU A 68 19.70 -4.90 31.27
C LEU A 68 19.63 -6.39 30.93
N PHE A 69 19.07 -7.23 31.80
CA PHE A 69 18.82 -8.64 31.53
C PHE A 69 17.63 -8.75 30.58
N GLU A 70 17.86 -8.43 29.32
CA GLU A 70 16.98 -8.86 28.25
C GLU A 70 17.05 -10.40 28.21
N SER A 71 15.99 -11.09 28.64
CA SER A 71 15.99 -12.54 28.63
C SER A 71 16.30 -13.03 27.22
N GLY A 72 17.24 -13.98 27.07
CA GLY A 72 17.66 -14.47 25.76
C GLY A 72 16.51 -14.99 24.89
N ASN A 73 15.40 -15.40 25.52
CA ASN A 73 14.17 -15.81 24.84
C ASN A 73 13.52 -14.66 24.04
N PHE A 74 13.46 -13.44 24.58
CA PHE A 74 12.87 -12.29 23.85
C PHE A 74 13.81 -11.77 22.75
N ILE A 75 15.13 -11.72 22.99
CA ILE A 75 16.11 -11.33 21.96
C ILE A 75 16.12 -12.33 20.80
N SER A 76 16.03 -13.64 21.11
CA SER A 76 16.00 -14.68 20.09
C SER A 76 14.76 -14.55 19.20
N PHE A 77 13.59 -14.19 19.74
CA PHE A 77 12.39 -14.08 18.92
C PHE A 77 12.46 -12.90 17.94
N PHE A 78 12.95 -11.73 18.37
CA PHE A 78 13.14 -10.58 17.48
C PHE A 78 14.24 -10.78 16.45
N ARG A 79 15.33 -11.48 16.80
CA ARG A 79 16.43 -11.78 15.86
C ARG A 79 16.10 -12.93 14.89
N ASN A 80 15.37 -13.94 15.36
CA ASN A 80 15.06 -15.14 14.57
C ASN A 80 13.78 -14.99 13.75
N TYR A 81 12.88 -14.09 14.16
CA TYR A 81 11.61 -13.83 13.47
C TYR A 81 11.30 -12.33 13.32
N PRO A 82 12.23 -11.50 12.82
CA PRO A 82 11.96 -10.07 12.59
C PRO A 82 10.75 -9.85 11.67
N GLU A 83 10.46 -10.80 10.77
CA GLU A 83 9.29 -10.79 9.91
C GLU A 83 7.97 -10.94 10.68
N LYS A 84 7.94 -11.65 11.81
CA LYS A 84 6.72 -11.78 12.65
C LYS A 84 6.37 -10.49 13.38
N LEU A 85 7.33 -9.58 13.53
CA LEU A 85 7.20 -8.37 14.33
C LEU A 85 7.21 -7.09 13.48
N SER A 86 7.62 -7.18 12.21
CA SER A 86 7.59 -6.04 11.29
C SER A 86 6.15 -5.66 10.91
N ASN A 87 5.84 -4.38 11.10
CA ASN A 87 4.53 -3.72 10.96
C ASN A 87 3.98 -3.69 9.50
N GLY A 88 4.60 -4.42 8.58
CA GLY A 88 4.09 -4.60 7.21
C GLY A 88 2.85 -5.49 7.12
N ARG A 89 2.64 -6.34 8.14
CA ARG A 89 1.60 -7.38 8.19
C ARG A 89 0.31 -6.96 8.88
N VAL A 90 0.30 -5.79 9.51
CA VAL A 90 -0.87 -5.19 10.13
C VAL A 90 -1.88 -4.90 9.03
N ILE A 91 -3.12 -5.33 9.27
CA ILE A 91 -4.26 -5.07 8.42
C ILE A 91 -4.38 -3.55 8.24
N LYS A 92 -4.48 -3.07 7.00
CA LYS A 92 -4.61 -1.63 6.69
C LYS A 92 -6.01 -1.33 6.13
N PRO A 93 -6.99 -0.99 6.99
CA PRO A 93 -8.36 -0.65 6.59
C PRO A 93 -8.49 0.32 5.43
N TRP A 94 -7.64 1.34 5.40
CA TRP A 94 -7.67 2.39 4.40
C TRP A 94 -7.12 1.99 3.02
N ARG A 95 -6.51 0.80 2.87
CA ARG A 95 -5.98 0.31 1.57
C ARG A 95 -7.01 -0.48 0.76
N THR A 96 -8.22 -0.70 1.28
CA THR A 96 -9.22 -1.51 0.58
C THR A 96 -9.77 -0.76 -0.62
N SER A 97 -9.25 -1.09 -1.81
CA SER A 97 -9.88 -0.79 -3.10
C SER A 97 -11.06 -1.72 -3.42
N PHE A 98 -11.27 -2.76 -2.60
CA PHE A 98 -12.33 -3.74 -2.78
C PHE A 98 -13.63 -3.24 -2.16
N ASN A 99 -14.60 -2.88 -3.00
CA ASN A 99 -15.97 -2.72 -2.53
C ASN A 99 -16.58 -4.12 -2.39
N ASP A 100 -16.85 -4.50 -1.14
CA ASP A 100 -17.37 -5.80 -0.73
C ASP A 100 -18.80 -6.07 -1.24
N ARG A 101 -19.48 -5.02 -1.73
CA ARG A 101 -20.70 -5.10 -2.52
C ARG A 101 -20.43 -4.44 -3.85
N THR A 102 -20.15 -5.20 -4.90
CA THR A 102 -20.03 -4.68 -6.28
C THR A 102 -21.40 -4.29 -6.84
N VAL A 103 -22.18 -3.54 -6.07
CA VAL A 103 -23.44 -2.96 -6.54
C VAL A 103 -23.09 -1.69 -7.29
N ILE A 104 -23.17 -1.77 -8.61
CA ILE A 104 -23.02 -0.64 -9.51
C ILE A 104 -24.40 0.00 -9.65
N ALA A 105 -24.51 1.25 -9.25
CA ALA A 105 -25.72 2.03 -9.40
C ALA A 105 -25.67 2.79 -10.74
N PHE A 106 -26.58 2.45 -11.64
CA PHE A 106 -26.84 3.24 -12.84
C PHE A 106 -27.96 4.23 -12.58
N TYR A 107 -27.91 5.40 -13.23
CA TYR A 107 -28.91 6.46 -13.06
C TYR A 107 -29.62 6.79 -14.38
N PRO A 108 -30.48 5.89 -14.91
CA PRO A 108 -31.19 6.10 -16.17
C PRO A 108 -32.03 7.38 -16.22
N LEU A 109 -32.71 7.73 -15.11
CA LEU A 109 -33.55 8.93 -15.05
C LEU A 109 -32.73 10.20 -15.27
N LYS A 110 -31.56 10.31 -14.63
CA LYS A 110 -30.67 11.46 -14.83
C LYS A 110 -30.24 11.58 -16.30
N LYS A 111 -29.94 10.47 -16.95
CA LYS A 111 -29.60 10.43 -18.39
C LYS A 111 -30.78 10.77 -19.29
N PHE A 112 -31.98 10.37 -18.90
CA PHE A 112 -33.20 10.76 -19.59
C PHE A 112 -33.43 12.29 -19.51
N GLU A 113 -33.28 12.87 -18.31
CA GLU A 113 -33.42 14.33 -18.11
C GLU A 113 -32.37 15.14 -18.88
N GLU A 114 -31.14 14.64 -19.00
CA GLU A 114 -30.09 15.27 -19.81
C GLU A 114 -30.49 15.37 -21.30
N VAL A 115 -31.28 14.41 -21.81
CA VAL A 115 -31.65 14.33 -23.23
C VAL A 115 -32.94 15.07 -23.58
N PHE A 116 -33.94 14.99 -22.70
CA PHE A 116 -35.28 15.52 -22.94
C PHE A 116 -35.58 16.80 -22.14
N GLY A 117 -34.70 17.20 -21.22
CA GLY A 117 -34.92 18.30 -20.28
C GLY A 117 -35.90 17.94 -19.16
N ARG A 118 -36.08 18.86 -18.20
CA ARG A 118 -36.95 18.65 -17.02
C ARG A 118 -38.46 18.82 -17.28
N ASN A 119 -38.85 19.24 -18.47
CA ASN A 119 -40.24 19.56 -18.81
C ASN A 119 -40.92 18.43 -19.57
N TYR A 120 -40.89 17.21 -19.04
CA TYR A 120 -41.66 16.09 -19.58
C TYR A 120 -43.03 16.04 -18.90
N ALA A 121 -44.11 16.21 -19.67
CA ALA A 121 -45.46 16.05 -19.14
C ALA A 121 -45.72 14.56 -18.85
N GLU A 122 -46.24 14.27 -17.65
CA GLU A 122 -46.53 12.92 -17.13
C GLU A 122 -47.47 12.08 -18.05
N LYS A 123 -48.20 12.74 -18.95
CA LYS A 123 -49.02 12.09 -20.00
C LYS A 123 -48.23 11.62 -21.20
N VAL A 124 -47.11 12.26 -21.54
CA VAL A 124 -46.27 11.93 -22.70
C VAL A 124 -45.28 10.81 -22.33
N THR A 125 -44.94 10.67 -21.04
CA THR A 125 -43.96 9.68 -20.58
C THR A 125 -44.43 8.23 -20.68
N LYS A 126 -45.74 7.95 -20.67
CA LYS A 126 -46.27 6.57 -20.76
C LYS A 126 -45.91 5.85 -22.05
N ASP A 127 -45.68 6.58 -23.13
CA ASP A 127 -45.41 6.01 -24.45
C ASP A 127 -43.90 5.91 -24.78
N PHE A 128 -43.03 6.19 -23.81
CA PHE A 128 -41.60 5.98 -23.97
C PHE A 128 -41.22 4.53 -23.73
N GLN A 129 -40.21 4.06 -24.45
CA GLN A 129 -39.50 2.83 -24.13
C GLN A 129 -38.06 3.18 -23.83
N TRP A 130 -37.50 2.56 -22.81
CA TRP A 130 -36.10 2.73 -22.45
C TRP A 130 -35.39 1.38 -22.45
N THR A 131 -34.13 1.40 -22.81
CA THR A 131 -33.23 0.25 -22.75
C THR A 131 -31.89 0.72 -22.21
N LEU A 132 -31.36 0.01 -21.22
CA LEU A 132 -29.99 0.13 -20.77
C LEU A 132 -29.28 -1.16 -21.14
N SER A 133 -28.30 -1.10 -22.04
CA SER A 133 -27.45 -2.22 -22.42
C SER A 133 -26.04 -1.99 -21.89
N ILE A 134 -25.46 -2.97 -21.21
CA ILE A 134 -24.08 -2.92 -20.75
C ILE A 134 -23.26 -3.70 -21.76
N THR A 135 -22.31 -3.04 -22.42
CA THR A 135 -21.46 -3.67 -23.43
C THR A 135 -20.05 -3.87 -22.92
N ASP A 136 -19.45 -5.01 -23.25
CA ASP A 136 -18.05 -5.31 -22.96
C ASP A 136 -17.11 -4.55 -23.93
N GLU A 137 -15.79 -4.66 -23.71
CA GLU A 137 -14.75 -4.03 -24.54
C GLU A 137 -14.78 -4.47 -26.00
N GLU A 138 -15.30 -5.67 -26.28
CA GLU A 138 -15.52 -6.17 -27.64
C GLU A 138 -16.82 -5.64 -28.29
N GLY A 139 -17.59 -4.82 -27.58
CA GLY A 139 -18.90 -4.31 -28.03
C GLY A 139 -20.03 -5.33 -27.94
N ARG A 140 -19.80 -6.50 -27.34
CA ARG A 140 -20.84 -7.50 -27.08
C ARG A 140 -21.74 -7.04 -25.94
N ASN A 141 -23.05 -7.28 -26.07
CA ASN A 141 -23.99 -6.98 -25.00
C ASN A 141 -23.82 -8.01 -23.87
N PHE A 142 -23.37 -7.54 -22.71
CA PHE A 142 -23.16 -8.34 -21.51
C PHE A 142 -24.46 -8.51 -20.72
N HIS A 143 -25.24 -7.44 -20.55
CA HIS A 143 -26.52 -7.49 -19.85
C HIS A 143 -27.44 -6.34 -20.28
N ARG A 144 -28.76 -6.57 -20.20
CA ARG A 144 -29.75 -5.63 -20.71
C ARG A 144 -30.93 -5.45 -19.76
N TYR A 145 -31.22 -4.19 -19.45
CA TYR A 145 -32.48 -3.76 -18.84
C TYR A 145 -33.36 -3.06 -19.87
N SER A 146 -34.67 -3.24 -19.76
CA SER A 146 -35.64 -2.51 -20.56
C SER A 146 -36.93 -2.30 -19.80
N GLY A 147 -37.62 -1.20 -20.12
CA GLY A 147 -38.94 -0.93 -19.59
C GLY A 147 -39.71 0.06 -20.46
N ALA A 148 -40.99 0.20 -20.16
CA ALA A 148 -41.86 1.20 -20.73
C ALA A 148 -42.08 2.33 -19.71
N GLY A 149 -42.39 3.52 -20.19
CA GLY A 149 -42.61 4.68 -19.37
C GLY A 149 -41.35 5.46 -19.02
N LEU A 150 -41.41 6.16 -17.89
CA LEU A 150 -40.27 6.84 -17.30
C LEU A 150 -39.27 5.80 -16.74
N PRO A 151 -37.96 5.91 -17.03
CA PRO A 151 -36.98 5.01 -16.46
C PRO A 151 -36.81 5.24 -14.96
N PRO A 152 -36.42 4.21 -14.18
CA PRO A 152 -36.23 4.35 -12.74
C PRO A 152 -35.07 5.29 -12.41
N GLU A 153 -35.11 5.88 -11.21
CA GLU A 153 -34.05 6.77 -10.72
C GLU A 153 -32.70 6.06 -10.64
N THR A 154 -32.70 4.85 -10.09
CA THR A 154 -31.51 4.03 -9.91
C THR A 154 -31.77 2.59 -10.32
N ILE A 155 -30.81 1.97 -11.03
CA ILE A 155 -30.77 0.52 -11.26
C ILE A 155 -29.49 -0.01 -10.61
N ASN A 156 -29.67 -0.93 -9.68
CA ASN A 156 -28.56 -1.60 -8.99
C ASN A 156 -28.21 -2.89 -9.72
N TRP A 157 -26.98 -2.98 -10.21
CA TRP A 157 -26.46 -4.16 -10.88
C TRP A 157 -25.33 -4.79 -10.08
N SER A 158 -25.36 -6.11 -9.91
CA SER A 158 -24.36 -6.86 -9.14
C SER A 158 -23.05 -7.12 -9.89
N GLY A 159 -23.05 -6.96 -11.22
CA GLY A 159 -21.95 -7.42 -12.09
C GLY A 159 -22.16 -8.82 -12.67
N GLU A 160 -23.33 -9.44 -12.45
CA GLU A 160 -23.71 -10.73 -13.01
C GLU A 160 -24.68 -10.55 -14.18
N ASN A 161 -24.57 -11.37 -15.23
CA ASN A 161 -25.50 -11.41 -16.35
C ASN A 161 -26.61 -12.47 -16.18
N ASP A 162 -27.52 -12.56 -17.15
CA ASP A 162 -28.64 -13.52 -17.12
C ASP A 162 -28.17 -14.99 -17.24
N GLN A 163 -26.94 -15.20 -17.72
CA GLN A 163 -26.28 -16.50 -17.85
C GLN A 163 -25.49 -16.90 -16.59
N HIS A 164 -25.54 -16.12 -15.51
CA HIS A 164 -24.75 -16.31 -14.29
C HIS A 164 -23.23 -16.19 -14.51
N GLU A 165 -22.83 -15.44 -15.54
CA GLU A 165 -21.45 -15.04 -15.76
C GLU A 165 -21.21 -13.69 -15.10
N TRP A 166 -20.04 -13.57 -14.48
CA TRP A 166 -19.61 -12.37 -13.80
C TRP A 166 -18.74 -11.53 -14.70
N VAL A 167 -18.80 -10.21 -14.53
CA VAL A 167 -17.84 -9.28 -15.12
C VAL A 167 -16.40 -9.74 -14.84
N HIS A 168 -15.47 -9.37 -15.71
CA HIS A 168 -14.07 -9.70 -15.55
C HIS A 168 -13.27 -8.49 -15.05
N ALA A 169 -12.39 -8.73 -14.07
CA ALA A 169 -11.49 -7.70 -13.59
C ALA A 169 -10.48 -7.30 -14.68
N GLY A 170 -10.26 -6.00 -14.85
CA GLY A 170 -9.41 -5.43 -15.90
C GLY A 170 -10.16 -5.02 -17.16
N HIS A 171 -11.35 -5.56 -17.40
CA HIS A 171 -12.20 -5.22 -18.54
C HIS A 171 -12.98 -3.94 -18.30
N SER A 172 -13.32 -3.27 -19.41
CA SER A 172 -14.07 -2.02 -19.39
C SER A 172 -15.46 -2.24 -19.96
N TYR A 173 -16.48 -1.89 -19.17
CA TYR A 173 -17.88 -2.04 -19.51
C TYR A 173 -18.52 -0.68 -19.74
N ALA A 174 -19.17 -0.51 -20.89
CA ALA A 174 -19.84 0.73 -21.28
C ALA A 174 -21.37 0.59 -21.17
N PRO A 175 -22.03 1.38 -20.30
CA PRO A 175 -23.48 1.44 -20.27
C PRO A 175 -24.01 2.30 -21.42
N LEU A 176 -24.91 1.74 -22.21
CA LEU A 176 -25.58 2.37 -23.34
C LEU A 176 -27.06 2.54 -23.04
N TYR A 177 -27.53 3.79 -23.00
CA TYR A 177 -28.92 4.14 -22.79
C TYR A 177 -29.56 4.44 -24.13
N VAL A 178 -30.69 3.79 -24.41
CA VAL A 178 -31.49 4.03 -25.62
C VAL A 178 -32.90 4.37 -25.18
N PHE A 179 -33.36 5.57 -25.55
CA PHE A 179 -34.71 6.05 -25.30
C PHE A 179 -35.47 6.12 -26.63
N THR A 180 -36.63 5.49 -26.70
CA THR A 180 -37.49 5.48 -27.87
C THR A 180 -38.80 6.20 -27.53
N GLU A 181 -39.09 7.25 -28.28
CA GLU A 181 -40.37 7.98 -28.18
C GLU A 181 -41.52 7.20 -28.84
N ALA A 182 -42.76 7.60 -28.54
CA ALA A 182 -43.97 7.09 -29.18
C ALA A 182 -43.93 7.19 -30.72
N GLN A 183 -43.27 8.22 -31.24
CA GLN A 183 -43.11 8.47 -32.67
C GLN A 183 -42.01 7.60 -33.33
N GLY A 184 -41.36 6.71 -32.56
CA GLY A 184 -40.31 5.82 -33.04
C GLY A 184 -38.92 6.46 -33.11
N VAL A 185 -38.78 7.73 -32.72
CA VAL A 185 -37.49 8.42 -32.66
C VAL A 185 -36.65 7.82 -31.53
N ARG A 186 -35.44 7.38 -31.87
CA ARG A 186 -34.49 6.78 -30.91
C ARG A 186 -33.39 7.77 -30.59
N LYS A 187 -33.14 7.99 -29.30
CA LYS A 187 -32.02 8.77 -28.79
C LYS A 187 -31.10 7.86 -27.98
N THR A 188 -29.82 7.88 -28.31
CA THR A 188 -28.81 7.04 -27.68
C THR A 188 -27.83 7.90 -26.90
N VAL A 189 -27.55 7.51 -25.66
CA VAL A 189 -26.59 8.16 -24.77
C VAL A 189 -25.63 7.13 -24.23
N ILE A 190 -24.34 7.43 -24.26
CA ILE A 190 -23.30 6.60 -23.66
C ILE A 190 -23.06 7.11 -22.25
N GLY A 191 -23.09 6.21 -21.26
CA GLY A 191 -22.75 6.54 -19.89
C GLY A 191 -21.25 6.44 -19.61
N GLU A 192 -20.90 6.53 -18.32
CA GLU A 192 -19.52 6.46 -17.87
C GLU A 192 -18.98 5.03 -17.98
N LEU A 193 -17.75 4.90 -18.48
CA LEU A 193 -17.07 3.62 -18.61
C LEU A 193 -16.73 3.08 -17.22
N VAL A 194 -17.10 1.84 -16.96
CA VAL A 194 -16.85 1.18 -15.67
C VAL A 194 -15.74 0.15 -15.87
N ARG A 195 -14.65 0.30 -15.12
CA ARG A 195 -13.54 -0.66 -15.10
C ARG A 195 -13.28 -1.11 -13.68
N PHE A 196 -13.18 -2.41 -13.48
CA PHE A 196 -12.89 -3.00 -12.17
C PHE A 196 -11.43 -3.40 -12.08
N THR A 197 -10.73 -2.94 -11.05
CA THR A 197 -9.37 -3.43 -10.75
C THR A 197 -9.41 -4.82 -10.12
N ALA A 198 -10.43 -5.06 -9.31
CA ALA A 198 -10.77 -6.37 -8.79
C ALA A 198 -12.23 -6.44 -8.36
N ILE A 199 -12.76 -7.66 -8.31
CA ILE A 199 -14.13 -7.96 -7.96
C ILE A 199 -14.16 -9.15 -7.00
N VAL A 200 -15.15 -9.17 -6.13
CA VAL A 200 -15.39 -10.26 -5.19
C VAL A 200 -16.80 -10.76 -5.44
N TYR A 201 -16.94 -12.04 -5.76
CA TYR A 201 -18.24 -12.63 -6.05
C TYR A 201 -18.32 -14.07 -5.56
N GLN A 202 -19.55 -14.55 -5.36
CA GLN A 202 -19.82 -15.90 -4.92
C GLN A 202 -20.11 -16.78 -6.14
N LYS A 203 -19.32 -17.84 -6.35
CA LYS A 203 -19.54 -18.84 -7.41
C LYS A 203 -19.84 -20.19 -6.77
N GLY A 204 -21.12 -20.54 -6.71
CA GLY A 204 -21.58 -21.72 -5.96
C GLY A 204 -21.23 -21.59 -4.47
N ASN A 205 -20.53 -22.58 -3.92
CA ASN A 205 -20.10 -22.56 -2.52
C ASN A 205 -18.77 -21.84 -2.29
N SER A 206 -18.08 -21.40 -3.35
CA SER A 206 -16.77 -20.74 -3.24
C SER A 206 -16.88 -19.24 -3.43
N LEU A 207 -16.09 -18.48 -2.66
CA LEU A 207 -15.92 -17.05 -2.87
C LEU A 207 -14.72 -16.84 -3.80
N VAL A 208 -14.88 -16.05 -4.85
CA VAL A 208 -13.84 -15.77 -5.83
C VAL A 208 -13.47 -14.29 -5.77
N ILE A 209 -12.19 -14.01 -5.60
CA ILE A 209 -11.61 -12.68 -5.72
C ILE A 209 -10.88 -12.65 -7.06
N SER A 210 -11.47 -12.02 -8.07
CA SER A 210 -10.87 -11.88 -9.39
C SER A 210 -10.17 -10.53 -9.52
N MET A 211 -8.97 -10.51 -10.08
CA MET A 211 -8.08 -9.36 -10.13
C MET A 211 -7.53 -9.11 -11.53
N ASP A 212 -7.32 -7.83 -11.86
CA ASP A 212 -6.75 -7.39 -13.12
C ASP A 212 -5.29 -7.85 -13.25
N SER A 213 -5.06 -8.76 -14.20
CA SER A 213 -3.71 -9.27 -14.49
C SER A 213 -2.79 -8.23 -15.12
N ALA A 214 -3.32 -7.20 -15.77
CA ALA A 214 -2.50 -6.11 -16.29
C ALA A 214 -1.92 -5.23 -15.17
N LEU A 215 -2.66 -5.12 -14.06
CA LEU A 215 -2.19 -4.39 -12.88
C LEU A 215 -1.16 -5.21 -12.08
N LEU A 216 -1.33 -6.54 -12.01
CA LEU A 216 -0.42 -7.47 -11.34
C LEU A 216 0.89 -7.70 -12.12
N PHE A 217 0.80 -8.00 -13.42
CA PHE A 217 1.91 -8.45 -14.27
C PHE A 217 2.27 -7.48 -15.39
N GLY A 218 1.79 -6.23 -15.29
CA GLY A 218 2.04 -5.17 -16.26
C GLY A 218 1.15 -5.23 -17.50
N SER A 219 1.22 -4.20 -18.35
CA SER A 219 0.30 -4.00 -19.48
C SER A 219 0.27 -5.18 -20.47
N ASN A 220 1.39 -5.86 -20.63
CA ASN A 220 1.52 -7.00 -21.55
C ASN A 220 1.12 -8.33 -20.89
N LYS A 221 0.73 -8.31 -19.60
CA LYS A 221 0.34 -9.48 -18.79
C LYS A 221 1.40 -10.61 -18.75
N SER A 222 2.64 -10.30 -19.15
CA SER A 222 3.71 -11.27 -19.38
C SER A 222 4.83 -11.21 -18.33
N ALA A 223 4.76 -10.27 -17.37
CA ALA A 223 5.75 -10.23 -16.31
C ALA A 223 5.60 -11.48 -15.42
N LYS A 224 6.74 -12.06 -15.04
CA LYS A 224 6.78 -13.23 -14.17
C LYS A 224 6.62 -12.85 -12.71
N THR A 225 7.01 -11.62 -12.36
CA THR A 225 7.09 -11.09 -11.01
C THR A 225 6.09 -9.96 -10.82
N VAL A 226 5.58 -9.82 -9.59
CA VAL A 226 4.68 -8.74 -9.19
C VAL A 226 5.53 -7.54 -8.74
N GLU A 227 6.20 -6.89 -9.69
CA GLU A 227 7.16 -5.81 -9.37
C GLU A 227 6.51 -4.41 -9.30
N LYS A 228 5.29 -4.27 -9.83
CA LYS A 228 4.63 -2.97 -9.86
C LYS A 228 4.04 -2.66 -8.49
N PRO A 229 4.23 -1.42 -7.96
CA PRO A 229 3.69 -1.02 -6.66
C PRO A 229 2.15 -1.14 -6.62
N GLY A 230 1.48 -0.99 -7.77
CA GLY A 230 0.04 -1.21 -7.90
C GLY A 230 -0.38 -2.68 -7.71
N GLY A 231 0.40 -3.62 -8.23
CA GLY A 231 0.14 -5.06 -8.09
C GLY A 231 0.35 -5.55 -6.66
N GLU A 232 1.44 -5.12 -6.03
CA GLU A 232 1.69 -5.41 -4.61
C GLU A 232 0.60 -4.85 -3.70
N ALA A 233 0.15 -3.61 -3.96
CA ALA A 233 -0.94 -3.00 -3.21
C ALA A 233 -2.26 -3.77 -3.38
N LEU A 234 -2.54 -4.27 -4.58
CA LEU A 234 -3.74 -5.06 -4.86
C LEU A 234 -3.71 -6.40 -4.11
N LEU A 235 -2.59 -7.13 -4.17
CA LEU A 235 -2.42 -8.38 -3.43
C LEU A 235 -2.46 -8.17 -1.91
N ALA A 236 -1.85 -7.09 -1.41
CA ALA A 236 -1.91 -6.74 0.00
C ALA A 236 -3.35 -6.45 0.46
N ALA A 237 -4.12 -5.73 -0.37
CA ALA A 237 -5.52 -5.45 -0.07
C ALA A 237 -6.41 -6.71 -0.16
N ALA A 238 -6.13 -7.64 -1.09
CA ALA A 238 -6.78 -8.95 -1.14
C ALA A 238 -6.45 -9.78 0.11
N ALA A 239 -5.18 -9.81 0.51
CA ALA A 239 -4.74 -10.50 1.73
C ALA A 239 -5.39 -9.90 2.99
N ASP A 240 -5.52 -8.57 3.07
CA ASP A 240 -6.20 -7.90 4.18
C ASP A 240 -7.70 -8.24 4.23
N LEU A 241 -8.37 -8.37 3.08
CA LEU A 241 -9.76 -8.82 2.99
C LEU A 241 -9.90 -10.25 3.53
N ILE A 242 -9.01 -11.16 3.10
CA ILE A 242 -8.99 -12.55 3.55
C ILE A 242 -8.74 -12.63 5.06
N LYS A 243 -7.75 -11.89 5.59
CA LYS A 243 -7.45 -11.85 7.03
C LYS A 243 -8.64 -11.41 7.89
N ARG A 244 -9.43 -10.45 7.41
CA ARG A 244 -10.55 -9.90 8.19
C ARG A 244 -11.74 -10.82 8.28
N ARG A 245 -12.03 -11.57 7.21
CA ARG A 245 -13.33 -12.25 7.04
C ARG A 245 -13.22 -13.76 6.89
N TYR A 246 -12.09 -14.26 6.41
CA TYR A 246 -11.94 -15.61 5.91
C TYR A 246 -10.68 -16.29 6.46
N TYR A 247 -10.46 -16.13 7.77
CA TYR A 247 -9.33 -16.75 8.44
C TYR A 247 -9.42 -18.28 8.39
N ASN A 248 -8.29 -18.95 8.12
CA ASN A 248 -8.16 -20.40 8.10
C ASN A 248 -9.01 -21.14 7.04
N ILE A 249 -9.52 -20.44 6.03
CA ILE A 249 -10.20 -21.06 4.88
C ILE A 249 -9.14 -21.50 3.86
N PRO A 250 -9.21 -22.73 3.30
CA PRO A 250 -8.32 -23.14 2.22
C PRO A 250 -8.50 -22.25 0.98
N LEU A 251 -7.37 -21.86 0.41
CA LEU A 251 -7.27 -20.96 -0.72
C LEU A 251 -6.70 -21.71 -1.94
N LYS A 252 -7.23 -21.41 -3.12
CA LYS A 252 -6.70 -21.85 -4.41
C LYS A 252 -6.46 -20.63 -5.28
N VAL A 253 -5.23 -20.46 -5.75
CA VAL A 253 -4.83 -19.39 -6.67
C VAL A 253 -4.88 -19.93 -8.10
N ASN A 254 -5.75 -19.38 -8.93
CA ASN A 254 -5.82 -19.71 -10.35
C ASN A 254 -5.32 -18.51 -11.16
N VAL A 255 -4.37 -18.73 -12.06
CA VAL A 255 -3.91 -17.69 -12.99
C VAL A 255 -4.17 -18.13 -14.42
N TYR A 256 -4.71 -17.24 -15.23
CA TYR A 256 -4.96 -17.45 -16.65
C TYR A 256 -4.01 -16.56 -17.44
N ALA A 257 -3.09 -17.18 -18.20
CA ALA A 257 -2.07 -16.47 -18.98
C ALA A 257 -1.98 -17.03 -20.40
N GLN A 258 -1.14 -16.44 -21.26
CA GLN A 258 -1.03 -16.87 -22.66
C GLN A 258 -0.50 -18.31 -22.81
N THR A 259 0.36 -18.73 -21.89
CA THR A 259 0.95 -20.07 -21.88
C THR A 259 0.86 -20.66 -20.48
N LYS A 260 0.71 -21.99 -20.42
CA LYS A 260 0.63 -22.72 -19.16
C LYS A 260 1.85 -22.47 -18.26
N ASP A 261 3.06 -22.54 -18.82
CA ASP A 261 4.29 -22.29 -18.07
C ASP A 261 4.35 -20.89 -17.44
N LEU A 262 3.84 -19.87 -18.15
CA LEU A 262 3.78 -18.51 -17.63
C LEU A 262 2.75 -18.42 -16.50
N SER A 263 1.56 -19.00 -16.70
CA SER A 263 0.50 -19.01 -15.69
C SER A 263 0.93 -19.73 -14.41
N ASP A 264 1.65 -20.85 -14.50
CA ASP A 264 2.16 -21.60 -13.35
C ASP A 264 3.22 -20.78 -12.58
N GLN A 265 4.12 -20.10 -13.30
CA GLN A 265 5.11 -19.21 -12.68
C GLN A 265 4.42 -18.04 -11.95
N GLN A 266 3.48 -17.38 -12.61
CA GLN A 266 2.71 -16.28 -12.03
C GLN A 266 1.88 -16.74 -10.81
N ALA A 267 1.21 -17.89 -10.91
CA ALA A 267 0.43 -18.47 -9.84
C ALA A 267 1.30 -18.83 -8.62
N SER A 268 2.50 -19.37 -8.84
CA SER A 268 3.47 -19.61 -7.76
C SER A 268 3.88 -18.30 -7.06
N GLN A 269 4.12 -17.23 -7.82
CA GLN A 269 4.51 -15.93 -7.24
C GLN A 269 3.36 -15.30 -6.41
N VAL A 270 2.13 -15.35 -6.92
CA VAL A 270 0.95 -14.87 -6.18
C VAL A 270 0.75 -15.70 -4.91
N ARG A 271 0.87 -17.03 -4.99
CA ARG A 271 0.82 -17.93 -3.83
C ARG A 271 1.87 -17.54 -2.78
N ASP A 272 3.12 -17.33 -3.19
CA ASP A 272 4.22 -17.02 -2.27
C ASP A 272 4.02 -15.65 -1.59
N SER A 273 3.52 -14.66 -2.33
CA SER A 273 3.13 -13.35 -1.79
C SER A 273 1.99 -13.45 -0.76
N LEU A 274 0.95 -14.22 -1.09
CA LEU A 274 -0.18 -14.48 -0.17
C LEU A 274 0.26 -15.27 1.06
N LYS A 275 1.11 -16.28 0.90
CA LYS A 275 1.67 -17.06 2.00
C LYS A 275 2.46 -16.18 2.97
N ALA A 276 3.35 -15.34 2.45
CA ALA A 276 4.13 -14.40 3.25
C ALA A 276 3.22 -13.39 3.99
N SER A 277 2.11 -13.00 3.36
CA SER A 277 1.16 -12.02 3.91
C SER A 277 0.21 -12.62 4.95
N LEU A 278 -0.33 -13.82 4.70
CA LEU A 278 -1.38 -14.47 5.49
C LEU A 278 -0.84 -15.35 6.64
N MET A 279 0.44 -15.73 6.60
CA MET A 279 1.05 -16.71 7.51
C MET A 279 0.33 -18.08 7.50
N CYS A 280 -0.30 -18.45 6.39
CA CYS A 280 -0.95 -19.74 6.24
C CYS A 280 0.09 -20.86 6.16
N GLY A 281 -0.22 -22.03 6.73
CA GLY A 281 0.55 -23.25 6.49
C GLY A 281 0.45 -23.70 5.03
N GLU A 282 1.45 -24.43 4.54
CA GLU A 282 1.53 -24.92 3.15
C GLU A 282 0.24 -25.61 2.68
N ASN A 283 -0.42 -26.34 3.59
CA ASN A 283 -1.59 -27.16 3.30
C ASN A 283 -2.86 -26.35 2.98
N LEU A 284 -2.85 -25.04 3.25
CA LEU A 284 -4.02 -24.16 3.06
C LEU A 284 -3.96 -23.37 1.75
N LEU A 285 -2.85 -23.44 1.00
CA LEU A 285 -2.65 -22.67 -0.23
C LEU A 285 -2.28 -23.61 -1.38
N SER A 286 -3.19 -23.76 -2.33
CA SER A 286 -2.94 -24.43 -3.61
C SER A 286 -2.88 -23.41 -4.74
N TYR A 287 -2.27 -23.77 -5.86
CA TYR A 287 -2.20 -22.92 -7.03
C TYR A 287 -2.30 -23.77 -8.32
N GLU A 288 -2.82 -23.17 -9.38
CA GLU A 288 -2.95 -23.80 -10.70
C GLU A 288 -2.88 -22.73 -11.80
N GLY A 289 -2.08 -22.99 -12.83
CA GLY A 289 -2.01 -22.18 -14.04
C GLY A 289 -2.86 -22.75 -15.18
N PHE A 290 -3.53 -21.86 -15.90
CA PHE A 290 -4.31 -22.15 -17.09
C PHE A 290 -3.84 -21.30 -18.26
N ASP A 291 -3.85 -21.88 -19.46
CA ASP A 291 -3.67 -21.16 -20.71
C ASP A 291 -4.99 -20.57 -21.20
N ASP A 292 -4.97 -19.28 -21.57
CA ASP A 292 -6.13 -18.55 -22.04
C ASP A 292 -5.76 -17.42 -23.01
N THR A 293 -6.75 -16.96 -23.75
CA THR A 293 -6.67 -15.83 -24.68
C THR A 293 -6.34 -14.54 -23.95
N PHE A 294 -5.65 -13.60 -24.62
CA PHE A 294 -5.22 -12.34 -24.00
C PHE A 294 -6.34 -11.54 -23.34
N ALA A 295 -7.54 -11.55 -23.96
CA ALA A 295 -8.73 -10.94 -23.40
C ALA A 295 -9.08 -11.57 -22.04
N GLN A 296 -9.19 -12.90 -21.95
CA GLN A 296 -9.67 -13.59 -20.76
C GLN A 296 -8.63 -13.77 -19.64
N GLN A 297 -7.38 -13.36 -19.84
CA GLN A 297 -6.31 -13.43 -18.84
C GLN A 297 -6.65 -12.63 -17.57
N ARG A 298 -6.69 -13.35 -16.45
CA ARG A 298 -7.06 -12.86 -15.12
C ARG A 298 -6.36 -13.66 -14.01
N THR A 299 -6.43 -13.16 -12.79
CA THR A 299 -5.95 -13.87 -11.59
C THR A 299 -7.09 -14.00 -10.60
N ASP A 300 -7.42 -15.23 -10.23
CA ASP A 300 -8.52 -15.55 -9.34
C ASP A 300 -7.98 -16.18 -8.04
N ILE A 301 -8.37 -15.65 -6.89
CA ILE A 301 -8.17 -16.30 -5.59
C ILE A 301 -9.52 -16.90 -5.18
N VAL A 302 -9.58 -18.22 -5.13
CA VAL A 302 -10.78 -18.98 -4.78
C VAL A 302 -10.67 -19.43 -3.33
N LEU A 303 -11.61 -18.99 -2.51
CA LEU A 303 -11.78 -19.46 -1.14
C LEU A 303 -12.73 -20.65 -1.15
N LEU A 304 -12.20 -21.81 -0.81
CA LEU A 304 -12.94 -23.07 -0.79
C LEU A 304 -13.68 -23.19 0.53
N ASN A 305 -14.97 -22.85 0.53
CA ASN A 305 -15.83 -23.13 1.67
C ASN A 305 -16.06 -24.65 1.72
N LYS A 306 -15.63 -25.29 2.81
CA LYS A 306 -15.86 -26.72 3.04
C LYS A 306 -17.22 -26.95 3.66
#